data_AF-X1TUA9-F1
#
_entry.id   AF-X1TUA9-F1
#
_cell.length_a   1.000
_cell.length_b   1.000
_cell.length_c   1.000
_cell.angle_alpha   90.00
_cell.angle_beta   90.00
_cell.angle_gamma   90.00
#
_symmetry.space_group_name_H-M   'P 1'
#
loop_
_entity.id
_entity.type
_entity.pdbx_description
1 polymer ?
#
loop_
_entity_poly.entity_id
_entity_poly.type
_entity_poly.pdbx_seq_one_letter_code
_entity_poly.pdbx_strand_id
1 'polypeptide(L)'
;SFYLYLLKYTILQILRDGVVSKFDLTNKLRQDYGFSTLNIDLILISFIRENLIIKENVPGSKECYFLIRDLSCMRIPPKSLPMAKEEDQISRKYKKELENFYYNYDVISEIENRTIIQSILLDKDVFSLIRTLREENLSVNECLSILNNREELFNELIDKKFIFETKGFVYIFSDIRFIKFNPYYIIEKLVERYQKQEISLNEY
;
A
#
# COMPACT_ATOMS: atom_id res chain seq x y z
N SER A 1 -2.31 -2.44 -16.41
CA SER A 1 -3.26 -1.38 -16.79
C SER A 1 -3.95 -0.87 -15.54
N PHE A 2 -4.41 0.39 -15.52
CA PHE A 2 -5.19 0.98 -14.41
C PHE A 2 -6.36 0.09 -13.98
N TYR A 3 -7.06 -0.51 -14.95
CA TYR A 3 -8.17 -1.43 -14.75
C TYR A 3 -7.82 -2.66 -13.88
N LEU A 4 -6.65 -3.26 -14.10
CA LEU A 4 -6.20 -4.42 -13.32
C LEU A 4 -5.91 -4.04 -11.85
N TYR A 5 -5.40 -2.82 -11.60
CA TYR A 5 -5.16 -2.35 -10.24
C TYR A 5 -6.46 -2.10 -9.49
N LEU A 6 -7.42 -1.45 -10.15
CA LEU A 6 -8.76 -1.23 -9.59
C LEU A 6 -9.42 -2.57 -9.21
N LEU A 7 -9.35 -3.55 -10.10
CA LEU A 7 -9.88 -4.88 -9.86
C LEU A 7 -9.22 -5.58 -8.66
N LYS A 8 -7.88 -5.55 -8.56
CA LYS A 8 -7.17 -6.12 -7.41
C LYS A 8 -7.54 -5.44 -6.11
N TYR A 9 -7.67 -4.10 -6.14
CA TYR A 9 -8.13 -3.34 -4.98
C TYR A 9 -9.55 -3.75 -4.57
N THR A 10 -10.48 -3.86 -5.52
CA THR A 10 -11.86 -4.28 -5.26
C THR A 10 -11.93 -5.69 -4.68
N ILE A 11 -11.19 -6.64 -5.25
CA ILE A 11 -11.11 -8.02 -4.72
C ILE A 11 -10.63 -8.00 -3.27
N LEU A 12 -9.58 -7.24 -2.98
CA LEU A 12 -9.08 -7.10 -1.61
C LEU A 12 -10.16 -6.53 -0.69
N GLN A 13 -10.89 -5.48 -1.10
CA GLN A 13 -11.99 -4.94 -0.29
C GLN A 13 -13.08 -5.97 0.00
N ILE A 14 -13.49 -6.76 -1.00
CA ILE A 14 -14.49 -7.82 -0.81
C ILE A 14 -14.00 -8.86 0.21
N LEU A 15 -12.74 -9.26 0.12
CA LEU A 15 -12.12 -10.22 1.05
C LEU A 15 -11.97 -9.67 2.47
N ARG A 16 -11.97 -8.35 2.66
CA ARG A 16 -11.99 -7.70 3.97
C ARG A 16 -13.35 -7.79 4.67
N ASP A 17 -14.38 -8.32 4.00
CA ASP A 17 -15.66 -8.66 4.59
C ASP A 17 -15.74 -10.15 5.00
N GLY A 18 -14.63 -10.88 4.90
CA GLY A 18 -14.51 -12.28 5.28
C GLY A 18 -14.50 -13.24 4.09
N VAL A 19 -14.87 -14.48 4.37
CA VAL A 19 -14.94 -15.56 3.37
C VAL A 19 -15.85 -15.19 2.19
N VAL A 20 -15.41 -15.59 0.99
CA VAL A 20 -16.20 -15.44 -0.24
C VAL A 20 -16.00 -16.64 -1.15
N SER A 21 -17.10 -17.20 -1.66
CA SER A 21 -17.03 -18.26 -2.67
C SER A 21 -16.58 -17.69 -4.02
N LYS A 22 -15.99 -18.52 -4.87
CA LYS A 22 -15.64 -18.11 -6.24
C LYS A 22 -16.85 -17.60 -7.02
N PHE A 23 -18.01 -18.24 -6.83
CA PHE A 23 -19.26 -17.85 -7.47
C PHE A 23 -19.68 -16.45 -7.04
N ASP A 24 -19.72 -16.19 -5.72
CA ASP A 24 -20.14 -14.89 -5.19
C ASP A 24 -19.15 -13.78 -5.55
N LEU A 25 -17.86 -14.06 -5.49
CA LEU A 25 -16.83 -13.10 -5.90
C LEU A 25 -17.00 -12.72 -7.38
N THR A 26 -17.25 -13.71 -8.26
CA THR A 26 -17.48 -13.46 -9.69
C THR A 26 -18.75 -12.63 -9.91
N ASN A 27 -19.83 -12.96 -9.21
CA ASN A 27 -21.09 -12.24 -9.32
C ASN A 27 -20.98 -10.81 -8.82
N LYS A 28 -20.38 -10.58 -7.64
CA LYS A 28 -20.12 -9.22 -7.11
C LYS A 28 -19.30 -8.39 -8.09
N LEU A 29 -18.20 -8.93 -8.60
CA LEU A 29 -17.35 -8.22 -9.56
C LEU A 29 -18.11 -7.87 -10.84
N ARG A 30 -18.96 -8.76 -11.35
CA ARG A 30 -19.73 -8.53 -12.56
C ARG A 30 -20.91 -7.55 -12.35
N GLN A 31 -21.69 -7.74 -11.29
CA GLN A 31 -22.92 -6.98 -11.03
C GLN A 31 -22.63 -5.60 -10.44
N ASP A 32 -21.78 -5.53 -9.43
CA ASP A 32 -21.56 -4.31 -8.65
C ASP A 32 -20.48 -3.43 -9.29
N TYR A 33 -19.58 -4.03 -10.10
CA TYR A 33 -18.41 -3.34 -10.63
C TYR A 33 -18.22 -3.49 -12.16
N GLY A 34 -19.09 -4.23 -12.87
CA GLY A 34 -19.08 -4.33 -14.33
C GLY A 34 -17.94 -5.17 -14.94
N PHE A 35 -17.26 -5.99 -14.15
CA PHE A 35 -16.14 -6.85 -14.58
C PHE A 35 -16.65 -8.15 -15.23
N SER A 36 -16.96 -8.16 -16.53
CA SER A 36 -17.67 -9.27 -17.21
C SER A 36 -16.79 -10.30 -17.95
N THR A 37 -15.54 -9.98 -18.31
CA THR A 37 -14.68 -10.81 -19.19
C THR A 37 -13.39 -11.30 -18.54
N LEU A 38 -13.34 -11.38 -17.21
CA LEU A 38 -12.09 -11.59 -16.48
C LEU A 38 -11.89 -13.03 -16.02
N ASN A 39 -10.69 -13.54 -16.27
CA ASN A 39 -10.24 -14.78 -15.65
C ASN A 39 -9.78 -14.48 -14.21
N ILE A 40 -10.72 -14.63 -13.25
CA ILE A 40 -10.49 -14.38 -11.82
C ILE A 40 -9.36 -15.26 -11.27
N ASP A 41 -9.21 -16.49 -11.76
CA ASP A 41 -8.14 -17.40 -11.30
C ASP A 41 -6.74 -16.82 -11.57
N LEU A 42 -6.53 -16.19 -12.73
CA LEU A 42 -5.28 -15.52 -13.05
C LEU A 42 -5.00 -14.29 -12.17
N ILE A 43 -6.03 -13.68 -11.60
CA ILE A 43 -5.86 -12.53 -10.70
C ILE A 43 -5.57 -13.05 -9.29
N LEU A 44 -6.39 -13.98 -8.81
CA LEU A 44 -6.27 -14.55 -7.47
C LEU A 44 -4.98 -15.34 -7.27
N ILE A 45 -4.41 -15.94 -8.32
CA ILE A 45 -3.09 -16.60 -8.21
C ILE A 45 -2.00 -15.64 -7.75
N SER A 46 -2.11 -14.34 -8.07
CA SER A 46 -1.15 -13.34 -7.57
C SER A 46 -1.31 -13.09 -6.07
N PHE A 47 -2.53 -13.15 -5.53
CA PHE A 47 -2.78 -13.03 -4.09
C PHE A 47 -2.33 -14.28 -3.33
N ILE A 48 -2.53 -15.47 -3.91
CA ILE A 48 -2.08 -16.75 -3.35
C ILE A 48 -0.55 -16.78 -3.30
N ARG A 49 0.14 -16.42 -4.40
CA ARG A 49 1.62 -16.36 -4.45
C ARG A 49 2.18 -15.37 -3.44
N GLU A 50 1.49 -14.25 -3.22
CA GLU A 50 1.85 -13.25 -2.21
C GLU A 50 1.41 -13.62 -0.78
N ASN A 51 0.80 -14.79 -0.61
CA ASN A 51 0.36 -15.32 0.68
C ASN A 51 -0.59 -14.36 1.42
N LEU A 52 -1.48 -13.70 0.65
CA LEU A 52 -2.55 -12.83 1.12
C LEU A 52 -3.85 -13.61 1.34
N ILE A 53 -4.12 -14.56 0.44
CA ILE A 53 -5.32 -15.41 0.51
C ILE A 53 -4.96 -16.88 0.45
N ILE A 54 -5.85 -17.71 1.00
CA ILE A 54 -5.87 -19.16 0.77
C ILE A 54 -7.15 -19.54 0.04
N LYS A 55 -7.08 -20.63 -0.72
CA LYS A 55 -8.22 -21.25 -1.39
C LYS A 55 -8.50 -22.57 -0.70
N GLU A 56 -9.73 -22.76 -0.21
CA GLU A 56 -10.17 -24.00 0.42
C GLU A 56 -11.51 -24.47 -0.13
N ASN A 57 -11.74 -25.79 -0.10
CA ASN A 57 -13.03 -26.36 -0.44
C ASN A 57 -13.82 -26.54 0.85
N VAL A 58 -14.85 -25.72 1.01
CA VAL A 58 -15.70 -25.74 2.20
C VAL A 58 -16.92 -26.64 1.94
N PRO A 59 -17.30 -27.53 2.88
CA PRO A 59 -18.52 -28.31 2.73
C PRO A 59 -19.74 -27.38 2.62
N GLY A 60 -20.51 -27.51 1.54
CA GLY A 60 -21.65 -26.64 1.22
C GLY A 60 -21.32 -25.52 0.22
N SER A 61 -20.12 -24.95 0.29
CA SER A 61 -19.64 -23.88 -0.60
C SER A 61 -18.37 -24.30 -1.32
N LYS A 62 -18.51 -24.73 -2.58
CA LYS A 62 -17.36 -25.16 -3.39
C LYS A 62 -16.44 -23.96 -3.65
N GLU A 63 -15.14 -24.14 -3.40
CA GLU A 63 -14.07 -23.19 -3.72
C GLU A 63 -14.26 -21.78 -3.10
N CYS A 64 -13.85 -21.65 -1.84
CA CYS A 64 -13.88 -20.40 -1.09
C CYS A 64 -12.48 -19.79 -0.95
N TYR A 65 -12.43 -18.47 -0.83
CA TYR A 65 -11.21 -17.71 -0.58
C TYR A 65 -11.28 -17.03 0.78
N PHE A 66 -10.20 -17.14 1.54
CA PHE A 66 -10.05 -16.54 2.87
C PHE A 66 -8.88 -15.57 2.86
N LEU A 67 -9.07 -14.38 3.42
CA LEU A 67 -7.98 -13.42 3.64
C LEU A 67 -7.18 -13.84 4.88
N ILE A 68 -5.94 -14.31 4.66
CA ILE A 68 -5.04 -14.69 5.75
C ILE A 68 -4.07 -13.58 6.10
N ARG A 69 -3.77 -12.69 5.15
CA ARG A 69 -3.00 -11.47 5.37
C ARG A 69 -3.58 -10.34 4.55
N ASP A 70 -3.83 -9.22 5.20
CA ASP A 70 -4.17 -7.98 4.52
C ASP A 70 -2.90 -7.14 4.29
N LEU A 71 -3.04 -6.14 3.43
CA LEU A 71 -1.99 -5.23 3.01
C LEU A 71 -2.35 -3.80 3.43
N SER A 72 -1.45 -3.15 4.15
CA SER A 72 -1.50 -1.71 4.38
C SER A 72 -0.32 -1.04 3.69
N CYS A 73 -0.58 0.12 3.09
CA CYS A 73 0.46 0.98 2.53
C CYS A 73 0.57 2.20 3.44
N MET A 74 1.73 2.40 4.05
CA MET A 74 1.92 3.48 5.01
C MET A 74 3.31 4.09 4.88
N ARG A 75 3.41 5.34 5.33
CA ARG A 75 4.68 6.00 5.54
C ARG A 75 5.37 5.44 6.77
N ILE A 76 6.66 5.19 6.66
CA ILE A 76 7.50 4.81 7.78
C ILE A 76 8.78 5.64 7.78
N PRO A 77 9.37 5.88 8.96
CA PRO A 77 10.69 6.49 9.04
C PRO A 77 11.71 5.68 8.23
N PRO A 78 12.66 6.35 7.56
CA PRO A 78 13.69 5.66 6.81
C PRO A 78 14.61 4.87 7.73
N LYS A 79 15.11 3.73 7.23
CA LYS A 79 15.94 2.80 8.01
C LYS A 79 17.30 3.37 8.36
N SER A 80 17.89 4.13 7.44
CA SER A 80 19.18 4.79 7.60
C SER A 80 18.94 6.30 7.73
N LEU A 81 19.53 6.88 8.75
CA LEU A 81 19.69 8.33 8.82
C LEU A 81 20.82 8.75 7.87
N PRO A 82 20.81 10.00 7.37
CA PRO A 82 21.95 10.56 6.66
C PRO A 82 23.23 10.31 7.46
N MET A 83 24.18 9.54 6.91
CA MET A 83 25.50 9.35 7.51
C MET A 83 26.25 10.69 7.43
N ALA A 84 26.06 11.53 8.44
CA ALA A 84 26.93 12.67 8.65
C ALA A 84 28.26 12.12 9.18
N LYS A 85 29.38 12.43 8.50
CA LYS A 85 30.71 11.97 8.89
C LYS A 85 31.20 12.52 10.23
N GLU A 86 30.46 13.43 10.84
CA GLU A 86 30.57 13.92 12.21
C GLU A 86 29.18 14.50 12.55
N GLU A 87 28.85 14.73 13.81
CA GLU A 87 27.56 15.29 14.27
C GLU A 87 27.23 16.67 13.67
N ASP A 88 26.89 16.70 12.39
CA ASP A 88 26.66 17.91 11.63
C ASP A 88 25.28 18.46 11.99
N GLN A 89 25.14 19.78 12.04
CA GLN A 89 23.89 20.49 12.35
C GLN A 89 22.70 20.01 11.49
N ILE A 90 23.00 19.49 10.29
CA ILE A 90 22.06 18.86 9.37
C ILE A 90 21.40 17.62 9.98
N SER A 91 22.17 16.70 10.55
CA SER A 91 21.63 15.45 11.10
C SER A 91 20.67 15.74 12.25
N ARG A 92 21.00 16.72 13.09
CA ARG A 92 20.13 17.20 14.18
C ARG A 92 18.85 17.85 13.63
N LYS A 93 18.96 18.70 12.59
CA LYS A 93 17.79 19.32 11.93
C LYS A 93 16.88 18.26 11.30
N TYR A 94 17.45 17.35 10.53
CA TYR A 94 16.73 16.25 9.88
C TYR A 94 15.98 15.41 10.91
N LYS A 95 16.68 14.96 11.96
CA LYS A 95 16.07 14.13 13.01
C LYS A 95 14.94 14.86 13.73
N LYS A 96 15.12 16.14 14.05
CA LYS A 96 14.08 16.96 14.70
C LYS A 96 12.86 17.15 13.79
N GLU A 97 13.06 17.40 12.50
CA GLU A 97 11.93 17.49 11.55
C GLU A 97 11.23 16.15 11.40
N LEU A 98 11.97 15.04 11.35
CA LEU A 98 11.43 13.69 11.25
C LEU A 98 10.56 13.34 12.47
N GLU A 99 11.07 13.59 13.68
CA GLU A 99 10.34 13.40 14.94
C GLU A 99 9.07 14.25 14.96
N ASN A 100 9.17 15.54 14.61
CA ASN A 100 8.01 16.44 14.56
C ASN A 100 6.97 15.99 13.53
N PHE A 101 7.40 15.48 12.37
CA PHE A 101 6.50 14.98 11.35
C PHE A 101 5.74 13.77 11.85
N TYR A 102 6.44 12.72 12.32
CA TYR A 102 5.79 11.48 12.76
C TYR A 102 5.00 11.61 14.07
N TYR A 103 5.33 12.59 14.93
CA TYR A 103 4.53 12.91 16.11
C TYR A 103 3.15 13.46 15.75
N ASN A 104 3.07 14.25 14.68
CA ASN A 104 1.83 14.87 14.19
C ASN A 104 1.22 14.13 12.99
N TYR A 105 1.78 12.98 12.61
CA TYR A 105 1.40 12.28 11.39
C TYR A 105 0.07 11.56 11.60
N ASP A 106 -0.96 12.06 10.92
CA ASP A 106 -2.28 11.44 10.88
C ASP A 106 -2.41 10.48 9.69
N VAL A 107 -2.33 9.19 10.01
CA VAL A 107 -2.50 8.10 9.05
C VAL A 107 -3.89 8.12 8.41
N ILE A 108 -4.94 8.52 9.15
CA ILE A 108 -6.32 8.50 8.68
C ILE A 108 -6.51 9.52 7.56
N SER A 109 -6.08 10.76 7.81
CA SER A 109 -6.13 11.83 6.81
C SER A 109 -5.36 11.47 5.53
N GLU A 110 -4.23 10.77 5.63
CA GLU A 110 -3.47 10.39 4.43
C GLU A 110 -4.18 9.30 3.60
N ILE A 111 -4.81 8.32 4.25
CA ILE A 111 -5.60 7.29 3.58
C ILE A 111 -6.77 7.93 2.82
N GLU A 112 -7.48 8.86 3.47
CA GLU A 112 -8.61 9.59 2.86
C GLU A 112 -8.16 10.44 1.66
N ASN A 113 -7.06 11.17 1.81
CA ASN A 113 -6.50 12.03 0.76
C ASN A 113 -5.76 11.26 -0.33
N ARG A 114 -5.63 9.93 -0.21
CA ARG A 114 -4.97 9.03 -1.19
C ARG A 114 -3.58 9.50 -1.60
N THR A 115 -2.88 10.23 -0.74
CA THR A 115 -1.67 10.96 -1.11
C THR A 115 -0.55 10.02 -1.54
N ILE A 116 -0.34 8.91 -0.81
CA ILE A 116 0.61 7.85 -1.19
C ILE A 116 0.30 7.28 -2.58
N ILE A 117 -0.97 7.01 -2.83
CA ILE A 117 -1.42 6.38 -4.08
C ILE A 117 -1.17 7.32 -5.25
N GLN A 118 -1.63 8.57 -5.13
CA GLN A 118 -1.55 9.56 -6.21
C GLN A 118 -0.12 10.04 -6.47
N SER A 119 0.63 10.36 -5.42
CA SER A 119 1.96 10.94 -5.56
C SER A 119 3.05 9.91 -5.85
N ILE A 120 2.91 8.66 -5.39
CA ILE A 120 4.03 7.69 -5.44
C ILE A 120 3.67 6.41 -6.18
N LEU A 121 2.51 5.79 -5.94
CA LEU A 121 2.23 4.48 -6.53
C LEU A 121 1.82 4.56 -8.01
N LEU A 122 1.28 5.69 -8.46
CA LEU A 122 0.87 5.88 -9.86
C LEU A 122 1.97 6.47 -10.74
N ASP A 123 2.95 7.16 -10.17
CA ASP A 123 4.07 7.76 -10.90
C ASP A 123 5.32 6.86 -10.80
N LYS A 124 5.70 6.28 -11.95
CA LYS A 124 6.84 5.36 -12.03
C LYS A 124 8.17 6.04 -11.72
N ASP A 125 8.31 7.31 -12.06
CA ASP A 125 9.56 8.04 -11.87
C ASP A 125 9.75 8.34 -10.39
N VAL A 126 8.67 8.74 -9.71
CA VAL A 126 8.68 8.93 -8.25
C VAL A 126 8.97 7.62 -7.54
N PHE A 127 8.31 6.54 -7.94
CA PHE A 127 8.61 5.22 -7.38
C PHE A 127 10.07 4.81 -7.58
N SER A 128 10.63 5.09 -8.76
CA SER A 128 12.05 4.84 -9.06
C SER A 128 12.96 5.68 -8.17
N LEU A 129 12.68 6.98 -8.03
CA LEU A 129 13.44 7.89 -7.17
C LEU A 129 13.46 7.42 -5.72
N ILE A 130 12.29 7.13 -5.14
CA ILE A 130 12.19 6.66 -3.75
C ILE A 130 12.90 5.32 -3.57
N ARG A 131 12.85 4.44 -4.58
CA ARG A 131 13.60 3.18 -4.54
C ARG A 131 15.11 3.42 -4.50
N THR A 132 15.63 4.30 -5.34
CA THR A 132 17.07 4.63 -5.37
C THR A 132 17.52 5.29 -4.07
N LEU A 133 16.74 6.25 -3.54
CA LEU A 133 17.04 6.94 -2.28
C LEU A 133 17.03 6.03 -1.03
N ARG A 134 16.55 4.79 -1.13
CA ARG A 134 16.67 3.79 -0.04
C ARG A 134 18.06 3.19 0.06
N GLU A 135 18.82 3.21 -1.03
CA GLU A 135 20.11 2.53 -1.16
C GLU A 135 21.26 3.54 -1.14
N GLU A 136 21.07 4.72 -1.76
CA GLU A 136 22.10 5.75 -1.89
C GLU A 136 21.54 7.17 -1.73
N ASN A 137 22.41 8.12 -1.39
CA ASN A 137 22.06 9.53 -1.38
C ASN A 137 22.35 10.11 -2.76
N LEU A 138 21.44 10.93 -3.28
CA LEU A 138 21.55 11.53 -4.60
C LEU A 138 21.72 13.04 -4.51
N SER A 139 22.36 13.64 -5.50
CA SER A 139 22.32 15.09 -5.69
C SER A 139 20.96 15.53 -6.25
N VAL A 140 20.65 16.83 -6.13
CA VAL A 140 19.42 17.40 -6.73
C VAL A 140 19.34 17.14 -8.24
N ASN A 141 20.46 17.26 -8.95
CA ASN A 141 20.51 17.04 -10.40
C ASN A 141 20.20 15.59 -10.79
N GLU A 142 20.71 14.62 -10.02
CA GLU A 142 20.43 13.20 -10.25
C GLU A 142 18.95 12.89 -9.97
N CYS A 143 18.39 13.45 -8.90
CA CYS A 143 16.96 13.33 -8.60
C CYS A 143 16.09 13.90 -9.73
N LEU A 144 16.40 15.10 -10.22
CA LEU A 144 15.68 15.72 -11.33
C LEU A 144 15.80 14.90 -12.61
N SER A 145 16.98 14.33 -12.89
CA SER A 145 17.16 13.43 -14.03
C SER A 145 16.24 12.20 -13.94
N ILE A 146 16.12 11.58 -12.76
CA ILE A 146 15.19 10.45 -12.53
C ILE A 146 13.74 10.88 -12.73
N LEU A 147 13.38 12.09 -12.30
CA LEU A 147 12.04 12.66 -12.45
C LEU A 147 11.75 13.25 -13.83
N ASN A 148 12.62 13.01 -14.83
CA ASN A 148 12.49 13.58 -16.18
C ASN A 148 12.44 15.12 -16.18
N ASN A 149 13.27 15.75 -15.34
CA ASN A 149 13.39 17.20 -15.14
C ASN A 149 12.10 17.89 -14.69
N ARG A 150 11.18 17.16 -14.04
CA ARG A 150 9.96 17.72 -13.44
C ARG A 150 10.26 18.39 -12.08
N GLU A 151 10.74 19.63 -12.11
CA GLU A 151 11.08 20.41 -10.91
C GLU A 151 9.88 20.65 -9.99
N GLU A 152 8.69 20.88 -10.54
CA GLU A 152 7.47 21.06 -9.75
C GLU A 152 7.16 19.82 -8.91
N LEU A 153 7.31 18.63 -9.50
CA LEU A 153 7.12 17.37 -8.80
C LEU A 153 8.19 17.14 -7.73
N PHE A 154 9.44 17.53 -8.00
CA PHE A 154 10.51 17.47 -7.01
C PHE A 154 10.18 18.33 -5.78
N ASN A 155 9.73 19.57 -5.99
CA ASN A 155 9.32 20.47 -4.91
C ASN A 155 8.09 19.94 -4.17
N GLU A 156 7.12 19.38 -4.89
CA GLU A 156 5.95 18.72 -4.28
C GLU A 156 6.37 17.58 -3.34
N LEU A 157 7.37 16.78 -3.71
CA LEU A 157 7.87 15.68 -2.87
C LEU A 157 8.58 16.19 -1.60
N ILE A 158 9.23 17.36 -1.66
CA ILE A 158 9.80 18.04 -0.48
C ILE A 158 8.68 18.57 0.43
N ASP A 159 7.71 19.28 -0.15
CA ASP A 159 6.59 19.89 0.58
C ASP A 159 5.74 18.82 1.27
N LYS A 160 5.48 17.71 0.57
CA LYS A 160 4.78 16.54 1.11
C LYS A 160 5.66 15.70 2.04
N LYS A 161 6.91 16.09 2.31
CA LYS A 161 7.83 15.41 3.21
C LYS A 161 8.09 13.94 2.84
N PHE A 162 8.20 13.63 1.54
CA PHE A 162 8.70 12.33 1.08
C PHE A 162 10.22 12.29 1.02
N ILE A 163 10.80 13.40 0.57
CA ILE A 163 12.24 13.61 0.46
C ILE A 163 12.66 14.86 1.25
N PHE A 164 13.94 14.96 1.55
CA PHE A 164 14.53 16.09 2.24
C PHE A 164 15.82 16.50 1.53
N GLU A 165 15.88 17.75 1.09
CA GLU A 165 17.05 18.34 0.46
C GLU A 165 17.87 19.13 1.48
N THR A 166 19.18 18.98 1.43
CA THR A 166 20.12 19.81 2.18
C THR A 166 21.52 19.78 1.57
N LYS A 167 22.14 20.96 1.46
CA LYS A 167 23.48 21.14 0.88
C LYS A 167 23.60 20.50 -0.53
N GLY A 168 22.54 20.49 -1.33
CA GLY A 168 22.53 19.92 -2.68
C GLY A 168 22.41 18.40 -2.74
N PHE A 169 22.25 17.73 -1.59
CA PHE A 169 21.97 16.30 -1.48
C PHE A 169 20.54 16.06 -1.04
N VAL A 170 19.96 14.96 -1.52
CA VAL A 170 18.60 14.55 -1.28
C VAL A 170 18.60 13.23 -0.54
N TYR A 171 17.81 13.19 0.52
CA TYR A 171 17.63 12.03 1.39
C TYR A 171 16.16 11.65 1.37
N ILE A 172 15.90 10.34 1.52
CA ILE A 172 14.55 9.90 1.84
C ILE A 172 14.16 10.48 3.21
N PHE A 173 12.97 11.07 3.32
CA PHE A 173 12.45 11.60 4.59
C PHE A 173 11.33 10.72 5.13
N SER A 174 10.47 10.25 4.24
CA SER A 174 9.40 9.35 4.57
C SER A 174 9.37 8.22 3.54
N ASP A 175 9.74 7.03 3.96
CA ASP A 175 9.67 5.85 3.11
C ASP A 175 8.23 5.33 3.06
N ILE A 176 7.84 4.72 1.94
CA ILE A 176 6.54 4.03 1.82
C ILE A 176 6.77 2.54 1.83
N ARG A 177 6.12 1.85 2.75
CA ARG A 177 6.16 0.39 2.81
C ARG A 177 4.77 -0.20 2.74
N PHE A 178 4.73 -1.35 2.07
CA PHE A 178 3.62 -2.27 2.16
C PHE A 178 3.87 -3.22 3.31
N ILE A 179 3.01 -3.17 4.33
CA ILE A 179 3.08 -4.04 5.49
C ILE A 179 1.97 -5.07 5.36
N LYS A 180 2.35 -6.34 5.41
CA LYS A 180 1.42 -7.47 5.50
C LYS A 180 1.10 -7.73 6.97
N PHE A 181 -0.16 -7.88 7.32
CA PHE A 181 -0.59 -8.12 8.69
C PHE A 181 -1.77 -9.09 8.74
N ASN A 182 -1.97 -9.73 9.89
CA ASN A 182 -3.08 -10.65 10.09
C ASN A 182 -4.38 -9.85 10.30
N PRO A 183 -5.44 -10.09 9.53
CA PRO A 183 -6.62 -9.24 9.52
C PRO A 183 -7.61 -9.60 10.64
N TYR A 184 -7.19 -9.47 11.91
CA TYR A 184 -8.02 -9.83 13.07
C TYR A 184 -9.35 -9.04 13.14
N TYR A 185 -9.40 -7.84 12.56
CA TYR A 185 -10.62 -7.02 12.45
C TYR A 185 -11.73 -7.72 11.64
N ILE A 186 -11.42 -8.74 10.83
CA ILE A 186 -12.42 -9.50 10.07
C ILE A 186 -13.29 -10.36 10.99
N ILE A 187 -12.78 -10.74 12.17
CA ILE A 187 -13.52 -11.62 13.10
C ILE A 187 -14.88 -11.03 13.45
N GLU A 188 -14.94 -9.73 13.77
CA GLU A 188 -16.21 -9.05 14.08
C GLU A 188 -17.20 -9.14 12.91
N LYS A 189 -16.71 -8.93 11.69
CA LYS A 189 -17.55 -9.05 10.48
C LYS A 189 -18.02 -10.49 10.23
N LEU A 190 -17.16 -11.49 10.47
CA LEU A 190 -17.55 -12.91 10.34
C LEU A 190 -18.64 -13.27 11.35
N VAL A 191 -18.54 -12.79 12.60
CA VAL A 191 -19.57 -12.97 13.63
C VAL A 191 -20.90 -12.38 13.16
N GLU A 192 -20.89 -11.14 12.67
CA GLU A 192 -22.11 -10.48 12.17
C GLU A 192 -22.73 -11.25 10.99
N ARG A 193 -21.92 -11.66 10.01
CA ARG A 193 -22.40 -12.41 8.83
C ARG A 193 -22.96 -13.77 9.21
N TYR A 194 -22.33 -14.45 10.17
CA TYR A 194 -22.82 -15.73 10.71
C TYR A 194 -24.16 -15.56 11.43
N GLN A 195 -24.31 -14.52 12.27
CA GLN A 195 -25.57 -14.20 12.93
C GLN A 195 -26.70 -13.88 11.95
N LYS A 196 -26.37 -13.22 10.83
CA LYS A 196 -27.30 -12.95 9.72
C LYS A 196 -27.55 -14.17 8.81
N GLN A 197 -26.92 -15.31 9.08
CA GLN A 197 -27.01 -16.54 8.27
C GLN A 197 -26.53 -16.35 6.83
N GLU A 198 -25.65 -15.37 6.59
CA GLU A 198 -25.03 -15.14 5.29
C GLU A 198 -23.88 -16.11 5.01
N ILE A 199 -23.32 -16.70 6.07
CA ILE A 199 -22.26 -17.72 6.01
C ILE A 199 -22.58 -18.87 6.97
N SER A 200 -22.10 -20.06 6.65
CA SER A 200 -22.21 -21.27 7.45
C SER A 200 -21.09 -21.38 8.49
N LEU A 201 -21.23 -22.33 9.42
CA LEU A 201 -20.20 -22.61 10.44
C LEU A 201 -18.86 -23.03 9.82
N ASN A 202 -18.86 -23.67 8.65
CA ASN A 202 -17.63 -24.09 7.97
C ASN A 202 -16.94 -22.93 7.24
N GLU A 203 -17.64 -21.80 7.07
CA GLU A 203 -17.15 -20.58 6.44
C GLU A 203 -16.71 -19.54 7.48
N TYR A 204 -17.07 -19.72 8.75
CA TYR A 204 -16.66 -18.91 9.90
C TYR A 204 -15.22 -19.23 10.33
#